data_AF-A0A7D6GLV1-F1
#
_entry.id   AF-A0A7D6GLV1-F1
#
_cell.length_a   1.000
_cell.length_b   1.000
_cell.length_c   1.000
_cell.angle_alpha   90.00
_cell.angle_beta   90.00
_cell.angle_gamma   90.00
#
_symmetry.space_group_name_H-M   'P 1'
#
loop_
_entity.id
_entity.type
_entity.pdbx_description
1 polymer ?
#
loop_
_entity_poly.entity_id
_entity_poly.type
_entity_poly.pdbx_seq_one_letter_code
_entity_poly.pdbx_strand_id
1 'polypeptide(L)' 'MAERADESTTGGGDDNMDTGNIGVGIAIGIGMGVAIGVATDNLALWLPIGVAIGVSIGAALDQE' A
#
# COMPACT_ATOMS: atom_id res chain seq x y z
N MET A 1 -0.58 26.66 -14.89
CA MET A 1 -1.47 25.58 -14.41
C MET A 1 -0.96 24.26 -14.97
N ALA A 2 0.02 23.67 -14.30
CA ALA A 2 0.58 22.36 -14.63
C ALA A 2 1.06 21.75 -13.32
N GLU A 3 0.16 21.09 -12.62
CA GLU A 3 0.49 20.29 -11.44
C GLU A 3 1.23 19.05 -11.96
N ARG A 4 2.53 18.96 -11.68
CA ARG A 4 3.29 17.74 -11.94
C ARG A 4 2.90 16.76 -10.85
N ALA A 5 1.86 15.98 -11.10
CA ALA A 5 1.67 14.71 -10.44
C ALA A 5 2.78 13.79 -10.97
N ASP A 6 3.97 13.92 -10.39
CA ASP A 6 4.95 12.86 -10.36
C ASP A 6 4.35 11.75 -9.48
N GLU A 7 3.49 10.96 -10.12
CA GLU A 7 2.92 9.75 -9.57
C GLU A 7 4.08 8.77 -9.44
N SER A 8 4.69 8.76 -8.25
CA SER A 8 5.63 7.73 -7.84
C SER A 8 4.89 6.40 -7.71
N THR A 9 4.60 5.79 -8.86
CA THR A 9 4.35 4.36 -8.99
C THR A 9 5.68 3.67 -8.76
N THR A 10 6.10 3.58 -7.50
CA THR A 10 7.16 2.67 -7.11
C THR A 10 6.58 1.27 -7.21
N GLY A 11 6.95 0.62 -8.31
CA GLY A 11 6.49 -0.69 -8.73
C GLY A 11 6.72 -1.77 -7.68
N GLY A 12 5.77 -2.69 -7.62
CA GLY A 12 5.99 -4.00 -7.03
C GLY A 12 6.47 -4.98 -8.09
N GLY A 13 7.41 -5.84 -7.69
CA GLY A 13 7.50 -7.19 -8.25
C GLY A 13 8.85 -7.60 -8.83
N ASP A 14 9.89 -7.66 -7.99
CA ASP A 14 11.04 -8.55 -8.17
C ASP A 14 11.29 -9.11 -6.74
N ASP A 15 11.53 -10.38 -6.43
CA ASP A 15 11.67 -11.65 -7.10
C ASP A 15 12.10 -12.61 -5.95
N ASN A 16 11.67 -13.87 -6.00
CA ASN A 16 11.89 -14.95 -5.00
C ASN A 16 10.77 -15.15 -3.95
N MET A 17 10.21 -16.36 -3.98
CA MET A 17 9.13 -16.88 -3.16
C MET A 17 9.62 -17.22 -1.74
N ASP A 18 10.01 -16.21 -0.97
CA ASP A 18 9.84 -16.28 0.47
C ASP A 18 8.53 -15.57 0.74
N THR A 19 7.51 -16.29 1.20
CA THR A 19 6.21 -15.73 1.60
C THR A 19 6.43 -14.84 2.83
N GLY A 20 7.07 -13.69 2.63
CA GLY A 20 7.20 -12.64 3.60
C GLY A 20 5.82 -12.08 3.79
N ASN A 21 5.16 -12.51 4.86
CA ASN A 21 3.79 -12.16 5.19
C ASN A 21 3.58 -10.63 5.24
N ILE A 22 4.67 -9.87 5.46
CA ILE A 22 4.72 -8.41 5.35
C ILE A 22 4.37 -7.89 3.94
N GLY A 23 4.91 -8.49 2.87
CA GLY A 23 4.69 -8.02 1.50
C GLY A 23 3.23 -8.13 1.06
N VAL A 24 2.57 -9.22 1.47
CA VAL A 24 1.13 -9.43 1.23
C VAL A 24 0.30 -8.41 1.99
N GLY A 25 0.62 -8.14 3.26
CA GLY A 25 -0.05 -7.12 4.06
C GLY A 25 0.03 -5.74 3.40
N ILE A 26 1.22 -5.32 2.96
CA ILE A 26 1.42 -4.03 2.30
C ILE A 26 0.64 -3.94 0.97
N ALA A 27 0.65 -4.99 0.14
CA ALA A 27 -0.09 -5.01 -1.13
C ALA A 27 -1.61 -4.83 -0.91
N ILE A 28 -2.19 -5.53 0.08
CA ILE A 28 -3.61 -5.40 0.45
C ILE A 28 -3.91 -4.00 0.98
N GLY A 29 -3.07 -3.49 1.89
CA GLY A 29 -3.24 -2.17 2.49
C GLY A 29 -3.17 -1.03 1.47
N ILE A 30 -2.22 -1.08 0.54
CA ILE A 30 -2.10 -0.10 -0.54
C ILE A 30 -3.28 -0.20 -1.50
N GLY A 31 -3.65 -1.40 -1.96
CA GLY A 31 -4.77 -1.58 -2.89
C GLY A 31 -6.09 -1.06 -2.32
N MET A 32 -6.36 -1.34 -1.04
CA MET A 32 -7.55 -0.86 -0.34
C MET A 32 -7.49 0.65 -0.04
N GLY A 33 -6.35 1.16 0.42
CA GLY A 33 -6.17 2.58 0.72
C GLY A 33 -6.28 3.47 -0.53
N VAL A 34 -5.74 3.01 -1.67
CA VAL A 34 -5.84 3.71 -2.95
C VAL A 34 -7.27 3.68 -3.47
N ALA A 35 -7.96 2.52 -3.45
CA ALA A 35 -9.34 2.44 -3.92
C ALA A 35 -10.28 3.38 -3.15
N ILE A 36 -10.14 3.44 -1.82
CA ILE A 36 -10.95 4.32 -0.97
C ILE A 36 -10.52 5.79 -1.13
N GLY A 37 -9.22 6.06 -1.21
CA GLY A 37 -8.68 7.41 -1.39
C GLY A 37 -9.06 8.05 -2.72
N VAL A 38 -9.07 7.27 -3.81
CA VAL A 38 -9.60 7.71 -5.11
C VAL A 38 -11.10 7.98 -5.02
N ALA A 39 -11.87 7.08 -4.39
CA ALA A 39 -13.32 7.25 -4.25
C ALA A 39 -13.72 8.47 -3.40
N THR A 40 -12.86 8.92 -2.49
CA THR A 40 -13.09 10.08 -1.62
C THR A 40 -12.34 11.34 -2.06
N ASP A 41 -11.68 11.32 -3.21
CA ASP A 41 -10.86 12.42 -3.73
C ASP A 41 -9.79 12.88 -2.71
N ASN A 42 -9.37 11.97 -1.81
CA ASN A 42 -8.50 12.25 -0.66
C ASN A 42 -7.46 11.14 -0.47
N LEU A 43 -6.68 10.89 -1.53
CA LEU A 43 -5.56 9.95 -1.50
C LEU A 43 -4.52 10.30 -0.43
N ALA A 44 -4.25 11.58 -0.20
CA ALA A 44 -3.27 12.02 0.79
C ALA A 44 -3.61 11.56 2.23
N LEU A 45 -4.89 11.43 2.54
CA LEU A 45 -5.36 10.98 3.85
C LEU A 45 -5.44 9.44 3.91
N TRP A 46 -5.97 8.81 2.86
CA TRP A 46 -6.28 7.38 2.86
C TRP A 46 -5.08 6.48 2.56
N LEU A 47 -4.06 6.97 1.84
CA LEU A 47 -2.85 6.22 1.54
C LEU A 47 -2.02 5.88 2.78
N PRO A 48 -1.69 6.82 3.69
CA PRO A 48 -0.97 6.47 4.93
C PRO A 48 -1.80 5.56 5.85
N ILE A 49 -3.13 5.68 5.84
CA ILE A 49 -4.03 4.78 6.59
C ILE A 49 -3.96 3.35 6.00
N GLY A 50 -4.07 3.21 4.68
CA GLY A 50 -3.97 1.91 4.01
C GLY A 50 -2.62 1.24 4.24
N VAL A 51 -1.52 2.00 4.17
CA VAL A 51 -0.17 1.48 4.46
C VAL A 51 -0.04 1.07 5.93
N ALA A 52 -0.54 1.85 6.89
CA ALA A 52 -0.50 1.48 8.31
C ALA A 52 -1.28 0.19 8.61
N ILE A 53 -2.44 0.01 7.98
CA ILE A 53 -3.25 -1.21 8.07
C ILE A 53 -2.51 -2.39 7.41
N GLY A 54 -1.95 -2.18 6.22
CA GLY A 54 -1.22 -3.23 5.51
C GLY A 54 0.03 -3.70 6.24
N VAL A 55 0.82 -2.76 6.80
CA VAL A 55 2.00 -3.06 7.60
C VAL A 55 1.62 -3.76 8.91
N SER A 56 0.55 -3.33 9.59
CA SER A 56 0.13 -3.99 10.84
C SER A 56 -0.37 -5.41 10.62
N ILE A 57 -1.12 -5.67 9.54
CA ILE A 57 -1.52 -7.03 9.15
C ILE A 57 -0.29 -7.84 8.74
N GLY A 58 0.57 -7.27 7.90
CA GLY A 58 1.78 -7.93 7.44
C GLY A 58 2.71 -8.30 8.59
N ALA A 59 2.91 -7.40 9.55
CA ALA A 59 3.70 -7.64 10.76
C ALA A 59 3.01 -8.57 11.76
N ALA A 60 1.66 -8.64 11.77
CA ALA A 60 0.94 -9.62 12.59
C ALA A 60 1.11 -11.04 12.04
N LEU A 61 1.10 -11.18 10.72
CA LEU A 61 1.30 -12.46 10.04
C LEU A 61 2.78 -12.87 9.99
N ASP A 62 3.74 -11.93 10.03
CA ASP A 62 5.19 -12.20 10.09
C ASP A 62 5.65 -12.73 11.45
N GLN A 63 4.85 -12.51 12.50
CA GLN A 63 5.13 -13.00 13.86
C GLN A 63 4.81 -14.49 14.05
N GLU A 64 4.56 -15.23 12.97
CA GLU A 64 4.21 -16.66 12.95
C GLU A 64 5.34 -17.50 12.31
#